data_AF-Q0MRF9-F1
#
_entry.id   AF-Q0MRF9-F1
#
_cell.length_a   1.000
_cell.length_b   1.000
_cell.length_c   1.000
_cell.angle_alpha   90.00
_cell.angle_beta   90.00
_cell.angle_gamma   90.00
#
_symmetry.space_group_name_H-M   'P 1'
#
loop_
_entity.id
_entity.type
_entity.pdbx_description
1 polymer ?
#
loop_
_entity_poly.entity_id
_entity_poly.type
_entity_poly.pdbx_seq_one_letter_code
_entity_poly.pdbx_strand_id
1 'polypeptide(L)'
;MDSLTWIAVASIVMAGLTTGFGTMGPALAEGRAVSVALTSLAQQPDASATITRTLFVGLAMIESMAILLLCRVDDPDLRQPILECPIASVCSGGR
;
A
#
# COMPACT_ATOMS: atom_id res chain seq x y z
N MET A 1 10.36 -35.99 3.53
CA MET A 1 9.87 -34.60 3.42
C MET A 1 8.62 -34.53 4.25
N ASP A 2 8.70 -33.86 5.39
CA ASP A 2 7.61 -33.83 6.37
C ASP A 2 6.44 -32.99 5.83
N SER A 3 5.22 -33.32 6.24
CA SER A 3 4.01 -32.60 5.84
C SER A 3 4.11 -31.09 6.09
N LEU A 4 4.84 -30.69 7.12
CA LEU A 4 5.13 -29.29 7.45
C LEU A 4 5.91 -28.57 6.36
N THR A 5 6.89 -29.23 5.72
CA THR A 5 7.68 -28.61 4.64
C THR A 5 6.82 -28.35 3.41
N TRP A 6 5.89 -29.25 3.08
CA TRP A 6 4.96 -29.06 1.97
C TRP A 6 3.97 -27.92 2.22
N ILE A 7 3.48 -27.78 3.45
CA ILE A 7 2.59 -26.67 3.85
C ILE A 7 3.34 -25.33 3.75
N ALA A 8 4.58 -25.27 4.22
CA ALA A 8 5.40 -24.05 4.14
C ALA A 8 5.69 -23.62 2.70
N VAL A 9 5.96 -24.57 1.79
CA VAL A 9 6.16 -24.26 0.37
C VAL A 9 4.86 -23.75 -0.27
N ALA A 10 3.72 -24.35 0.08
CA ALA A 10 2.43 -23.92 -0.43
C ALA A 10 2.04 -22.51 0.04
N SER A 11 2.31 -22.14 1.31
CA SER A 11 1.99 -20.80 1.83
C SER A 11 2.83 -19.72 1.17
N ILE A 12 4.14 -19.94 0.99
CA ILE A 12 5.03 -18.97 0.32
C ILE A 12 4.58 -18.68 -1.12
N VAL A 13 4.18 -19.71 -1.86
CA VAL A 13 3.69 -19.56 -3.24
C VAL A 13 2.37 -18.78 -3.27
N MET A 14 1.43 -19.10 -2.37
CA MET A 14 0.15 -18.40 -2.27
C MET A 14 0.31 -16.93 -1.82
N ALA A 15 1.23 -16.66 -0.91
CA ALA A 15 1.56 -15.31 -0.46
C ALA A 15 2.14 -14.47 -1.61
N GLY A 16 3.06 -15.05 -2.39
CA GLY A 16 3.64 -14.40 -3.56
C GLY A 16 2.61 -14.10 -4.66
N LEU A 17 1.73 -15.06 -4.96
CA LEU A 17 0.68 -14.87 -5.97
C LEU A 17 -0.31 -13.79 -5.53
N THR A 18 -0.78 -13.82 -4.29
CA THR A 18 -1.79 -12.88 -3.84
C THR A 18 -1.23 -11.47 -3.70
N THR A 19 0.05 -11.32 -3.31
CA THR A 19 0.74 -10.02 -3.31
C THR A 19 0.94 -9.48 -4.73
N GLY A 20 1.34 -10.36 -5.67
CA GLY A 20 1.54 -10.00 -7.07
C GLY A 20 0.26 -9.48 -7.74
N PHE A 21 -0.87 -10.17 -7.53
CA PHE A 21 -2.16 -9.72 -8.08
C PHE A 21 -2.79 -8.57 -7.29
N GLY A 22 -2.62 -8.53 -5.97
CA GLY A 22 -3.19 -7.49 -5.11
C GLY A 22 -2.60 -6.09 -5.33
N THR A 23 -1.31 -6.00 -5.68
CA THR A 23 -0.62 -4.72 -5.92
C THR A 23 -0.94 -4.07 -7.26
N MET A 24 -1.50 -4.80 -8.22
CA MET A 24 -1.75 -4.28 -9.58
C MET A 24 -2.77 -3.14 -9.60
N GLY A 25 -3.81 -3.22 -8.77
CA GLY A 25 -4.86 -2.20 -8.67
C GLY A 25 -4.32 -0.86 -8.14
N PRO A 26 -3.71 -0.83 -6.93
CA PRO A 26 -3.10 0.36 -6.36
C PRO A 26 -2.04 0.99 -7.28
N ALA A 27 -1.16 0.18 -7.88
CA ALA A 27 -0.11 0.68 -8.79
C ALA A 27 -0.69 1.45 -9.99
N LEU A 28 -1.80 0.98 -10.55
CA LEU A 28 -2.47 1.66 -11.66
C LEU A 28 -3.19 2.95 -11.19
N ALA A 29 -3.78 2.94 -10.00
CA ALA A 29 -4.48 4.09 -9.44
C ALA A 29 -3.52 5.25 -9.10
N GLU A 30 -2.37 4.95 -8.50
CA GLU A 30 -1.34 5.94 -8.15
C GLU A 30 -0.73 6.58 -9.40
N GLY A 31 -0.36 5.78 -10.40
CA GLY A 31 0.17 6.30 -11.66
C GLY A 31 -0.83 7.25 -12.37
N ARG A 32 -2.12 6.90 -12.35
CA ARG A 32 -3.18 7.76 -12.87
C ARG A 32 -3.29 9.05 -12.08
N ALA A 33 -3.34 8.99 -10.74
CA ALA A 33 -3.45 10.16 -9.88
C ALA A 33 -2.27 11.14 -10.08
N VAL A 34 -1.04 10.63 -10.16
CA VAL A 34 0.15 11.44 -10.41
C VAL A 34 0.12 12.10 -11.79
N SER A 35 -0.26 11.37 -12.84
CA SER A 35 -0.34 11.92 -14.20
C SER A 35 -1.33 13.09 -14.32
N VAL A 36 -2.48 12.98 -13.64
CA VAL A 36 -3.50 14.04 -13.59
C VAL A 36 -2.98 15.23 -12.78
N ALA A 37 -2.32 14.99 -11.64
CA ALA A 37 -1.75 16.06 -10.84
C ALA A 37 -0.65 16.83 -11.57
N LEU A 38 0.23 16.14 -12.31
CA LEU A 38 1.25 16.78 -13.15
C LEU A 38 0.63 17.65 -14.25
N THR A 39 -0.48 17.20 -14.85
CA THR A 39 -1.22 17.99 -15.85
C THR A 39 -1.81 19.25 -15.20
N SER A 40 -2.40 19.13 -14.01
CA SER A 40 -2.93 20.27 -13.25
C SER A 40 -1.84 21.25 -12.81
N LEU A 41 -0.66 20.74 -12.42
CA LEU A 41 0.51 21.56 -12.09
C LEU A 41 1.01 22.36 -13.30
N ALA A 42 1.02 21.76 -14.49
CA ALA A 42 1.40 22.43 -15.72
C ALA A 42 0.41 23.55 -16.11
N GLN A 43 -0.88 23.37 -15.82
CA GLN A 43 -1.90 24.40 -16.11
C GLN A 43 -1.95 25.52 -15.07
N GLN A 44 -1.62 25.24 -13.81
CA GLN A 44 -1.70 26.21 -12.71
C GLN A 44 -0.45 26.15 -11.82
N PRO A 45 0.69 26.71 -12.28
CA PRO A 45 1.93 26.72 -11.50
C PRO A 45 1.82 27.53 -10.21
N ASP A 46 0.96 28.54 -10.15
CA ASP A 46 0.75 29.39 -8.97
C ASP A 46 0.07 28.63 -7.81
N ALA A 47 -0.68 27.57 -8.11
CA ALA A 47 -1.37 26.73 -7.11
C ALA A 47 -0.58 25.45 -6.76
N SER A 48 0.69 25.36 -7.18
CA SER A 48 1.51 24.14 -7.07
C SER A 48 1.66 23.60 -5.64
N ALA A 49 1.77 24.49 -4.65
CA ALA A 49 1.86 24.09 -3.24
C ALA A 49 0.60 23.39 -2.74
N THR A 50 -0.58 23.79 -3.21
CA THR A 50 -1.86 23.17 -2.83
C THR A 50 -2.05 21.83 -3.54
N ILE A 51 -1.74 21.76 -4.84
CA ILE A 51 -1.91 20.55 -5.66
C ILE A 51 -1.00 19.42 -5.17
N THR A 52 0.26 19.71 -4.83
CA THR A 52 1.18 18.68 -4.31
C THR A 52 0.75 18.18 -2.93
N ARG A 53 0.23 19.05 -2.06
CA ARG A 53 -0.28 18.64 -0.74
C ARG A 53 -1.48 17.70 -0.85
N THR A 54 -2.43 18.00 -1.73
CA THR A 54 -3.60 17.13 -1.95
C THR A 54 -3.21 15.85 -2.66
N LEU A 55 -2.24 15.88 -3.58
CA LEU A 55 -1.66 14.68 -4.20
C LEU A 55 -1.05 13.75 -3.14
N PHE A 56 -0.19 14.23 -2.24
CA PHE A 56 0.44 13.37 -1.23
C PHE A 56 -0.55 12.79 -0.23
N VAL A 57 -1.57 13.56 0.18
CA VAL A 57 -2.66 13.04 1.03
C VAL A 57 -3.47 11.98 0.28
N GLY A 58 -3.76 12.20 -1.01
CA GLY A 58 -4.45 11.23 -1.86
C GLY A 58 -3.66 9.93 -2.06
N LEU A 59 -2.35 10.03 -2.32
CA LEU A 59 -1.46 8.88 -2.42
C LEU A 59 -1.39 8.11 -1.09
N ALA A 60 -1.29 8.79 0.05
CA ALA A 60 -1.30 8.15 1.36
C ALA A 60 -2.60 7.35 1.64
N MET A 61 -3.74 7.82 1.14
CA MET A 61 -5.02 7.10 1.25
C MET A 61 -5.03 5.84 0.37
N ILE A 62 -4.45 5.90 -0.84
CA ILE A 62 -4.36 4.75 -1.76
C ILE A 62 -3.39 3.69 -1.20
N GLU A 63 -2.24 4.11 -0.69
CA GLU A 63 -1.28 3.25 0.02
C GLU A 63 -1.92 2.50 1.19
N SER A 64 -2.76 3.18 1.98
CA SER A 64 -3.46 2.56 3.10
C SER A 64 -4.45 1.48 2.64
N MET A 65 -5.12 1.69 1.50
CA MET A 65 -5.99 0.70 0.87
C MET A 65 -5.20 -0.47 0.26
N ALA A 66 -4.00 -0.21 -0.28
CA ALA A 66 -3.09 -1.26 -0.74
C ALA A 66 -2.69 -2.17 0.42
N ILE A 67 -2.22 -1.60 1.53
CA ILE A 67 -1.83 -2.36 2.73
C ILE A 67 -3.02 -3.15 3.29
N LEU A 68 -4.24 -2.61 3.28
CA LEU A 68 -5.45 -3.32 3.70
C LEU A 68 -5.76 -4.56 2.85
N LEU A 69 -5.57 -4.46 1.53
CA LEU A 69 -5.79 -5.57 0.60
C LEU A 69 -4.70 -6.65 0.75
N LEU A 70 -3.45 -6.24 1.00
CA LEU A 70 -2.29 -7.14 1.11
C LEU A 70 -2.17 -7.81 2.49
N CYS A 71 -2.41 -7.07 3.57
CA CYS A 71 -2.29 -7.58 4.94
C CYS A 71 -3.26 -8.73 5.25
N ARG A 72 -4.27 -8.97 4.41
CA ARG A 72 -5.17 -10.12 4.53
C ARG A 72 -4.61 -11.43 3.96
N VAL A 73 -3.41 -11.39 3.40
CA VAL A 73 -2.75 -12.54 2.74
C VAL A 73 -1.82 -13.30 3.66
N ASP A 74 -1.30 -12.68 4.72
CA ASP A 74 -0.43 -13.35 5.67
C ASP A 74 -1.18 -14.38 6.53
N ASP A 75 -0.66 -15.60 6.57
CA ASP A 75 -1.09 -16.66 7.47
C ASP A 75 -0.86 -16.26 8.94
N PRO A 76 -1.74 -16.69 9.88
CA PRO A 76 -1.80 -16.15 11.25
C PRO A 76 -0.61 -16.51 12.18
N ASP A 77 0.52 -16.98 11.63
CA ASP A 77 1.59 -17.63 12.41
C ASP A 77 3.01 -17.12 12.06
N LEU A 78 3.23 -15.80 12.12
CA LEU A 78 4.56 -15.29 12.46
C LEU A 78 4.49 -14.11 13.43
N ARG A 79 4.92 -14.43 14.64
CA ARG A 79 4.91 -13.68 15.88
C ARG A 79 5.88 -12.47 15.86
N GLN A 80 5.59 -11.44 15.09
CA GLN A 80 6.03 -10.07 15.39
C GLN A 80 4.84 -9.13 15.16
N PRO A 81 4.37 -8.41 16.19
CA PRO A 81 3.30 -7.45 15.99
C PRO A 81 3.84 -6.42 15.01
N ILE A 82 3.16 -6.25 13.88
CA ILE A 82 3.37 -5.19 12.89
C ILE A 82 2.92 -3.83 13.49
N LEU A 83 3.33 -3.60 14.74
CA LEU A 83 3.19 -2.40 15.56
C LEU A 83 4.22 -1.33 15.16
N GLU A 84 4.81 -1.45 13.97
CA GLU A 84 5.36 -0.33 13.22
C GLU A 84 4.58 -0.21 11.92
N CYS A 85 3.25 -0.04 12.01
CA CYS A 85 2.49 0.60 10.95
C CYS A 85 2.80 2.10 10.98
N PRO A 86 3.68 2.64 10.10
CA PRO A 86 3.94 4.09 10.07
C PRO A 86 2.65 4.91 9.85
N ILE A 87 1.62 4.31 9.24
CA ILE A 87 0.30 4.93 9.04
C ILE A 87 -0.65 4.82 10.24
N ALA A 88 -0.50 3.82 11.13
CA ALA A 88 -1.25 3.77 12.39
C ALA A 88 -0.73 4.81 13.40
N SER A 89 0.57 5.11 13.37
CA SER A 89 1.18 6.22 14.12
C SER A 89 0.69 7.59 13.63
N VAL A 90 0.48 7.78 12.32
CA VAL A 90 -0.09 9.01 11.74
C VAL A 90 -1.58 9.18 12.04
N CYS A 91 -2.38 8.10 12.06
CA CYS A 91 -3.79 8.16 12.46
C CYS A 91 -3.99 8.27 13.98
N SER A 92 -2.97 7.96 14.80
CA SER A 92 -2.94 8.11 16.26
C SER A 92 -2.39 9.48 16.70
N GLY A 93 -2.66 10.56 15.97
CA GLY A 93 -2.14 11.90 16.24
C GLY A 93 -2.04 12.21 17.75
N GLY A 94 -0.81 12.27 18.28
CA GLY A 94 -0.56 12.59 19.68
C GLY A 94 0.55 11.80 20.40
N ARG A 95 1.78 11.80 19.87
CA ARG A 95 3.03 12.19 20.57
C ARG A 95 4.25 11.96 19.70
#